data_AF-A0A1V4PGN8-F1
#
_entry.id   AF-A0A1V4PGN8-F1
#
_cell.length_a   1.000
_cell.length_b   1.000
_cell.length_c   1.000
_cell.angle_alpha   90.00
_cell.angle_beta   90.00
_cell.angle_gamma   90.00
#
_symmetry.space_group_name_H-M   'P 1'
#
loop_
_entity.id
_entity.type
_entity.pdbx_description
1 polymer ?
#
loop_
_entity_poly.entity_id
_entity_poly.type
_entity_poly.pdbx_seq_one_letter_code
_entity_poly.pdbx_strand_id
1 'polypeptide(L)'
;MIRNIQSILACVLIGGAAVATLSACGDATERARDAHLVVVTTATSNEPQAAYPAALDRLVTIAAQTGEGSMQILVSRGARVDSVGAPVDLVIRRESGDIENDPAEIATRLPALLNTISSRLSNVASNAPTLDLLAGLNESVRRDAGTIVAMSSGLQTEGLMDFAAIGWDFSNAEEIQKLREGGFLPDLSGRRVFFAGLGRVAGQQPALPEPMIRKLESFWMDLCAAGNADKCEVVDSGEATMPAASTVPAKIVTVPSFALPEFSRDTHQISLDSSALFGPDSAELLPGVIGELNTLARRLTSLGSAVDLTGHTRRVGPAEGARELSTSRAQAVADALVSGGLHRSKIRTVRGVGYDEIITPPNAGPDEMAQANRAVIIEIVR
;
A
#
# COMPACT_ATOMS: atom_id res chain seq x y z
N MET A 1 71.86 -14.01 -55.99
CA MET A 1 71.62 -13.91 -57.44
C MET A 1 70.40 -13.02 -57.62
N ILE A 2 70.59 -11.91 -58.32
CA ILE A 2 69.68 -10.76 -58.45
C ILE A 2 68.77 -10.94 -59.68
N ARG A 3 67.48 -10.56 -59.55
CA ARG A 3 66.55 -10.03 -60.59
C ARG A 3 65.23 -9.67 -59.87
N ASN A 4 64.79 -8.41 -59.67
CA ASN A 4 64.30 -7.36 -60.61
C ASN A 4 63.25 -7.89 -61.62
N ILE A 5 62.06 -7.31 -61.88
CA ILE A 5 61.34 -6.08 -61.45
C ILE A 5 59.92 -6.06 -62.16
N GLN A 6 58.96 -5.24 -61.70
CA GLN A 6 57.63 -4.82 -62.27
C GLN A 6 56.39 -5.72 -62.06
N SER A 7 55.16 -5.25 -61.78
CA SER A 7 54.53 -3.95 -61.41
C SER A 7 53.04 -4.23 -61.09
N ILE A 8 52.39 -3.26 -60.43
CA ILE A 8 50.95 -2.89 -60.48
C ILE A 8 50.21 -2.93 -59.13
N LEU A 9 49.78 -1.70 -58.81
CA LEU A 9 48.92 -1.12 -57.80
C LEU A 9 47.53 -1.80 -57.66
N ALA A 10 47.09 -2.07 -56.44
CA ALA A 10 45.66 -2.06 -56.08
C ALA A 10 45.51 -1.82 -54.56
N CYS A 11 45.17 -0.57 -54.19
CA CYS A 11 44.63 -0.24 -52.88
C CYS A 11 43.24 -0.86 -52.73
N VAL A 12 43.01 -1.67 -51.71
CA VAL A 12 41.67 -1.91 -51.15
C VAL A 12 41.75 -1.82 -49.63
N LEU A 13 41.15 -0.76 -49.09
CA LEU A 13 40.81 -0.55 -47.69
C LEU A 13 39.55 -1.36 -47.36
N ILE A 14 39.65 -2.33 -46.46
CA ILE A 14 38.55 -2.88 -45.64
C ILE A 14 39.24 -3.29 -44.32
N GLY A 15 38.93 -2.78 -43.13
CA GLY A 15 37.65 -2.42 -42.55
C GLY A 15 37.63 -3.13 -41.19
N GLY A 16 37.60 -2.37 -40.09
CA GLY A 16 37.96 -2.82 -38.75
C GLY A 16 37.11 -3.94 -38.15
N ALA A 17 37.76 -4.82 -37.41
CA ALA A 17 37.11 -5.74 -36.48
C ALA A 17 37.00 -5.07 -35.11
N ALA A 18 35.80 -4.58 -34.80
CA ALA A 18 35.41 -4.21 -33.44
C ALA A 18 35.11 -5.49 -32.65
N VAL A 19 35.83 -5.69 -31.55
CA VAL A 19 35.58 -6.74 -30.56
C VAL A 19 34.28 -6.38 -29.82
N ALA A 20 33.20 -7.10 -30.11
CA ALA A 20 31.96 -7.01 -29.36
C ALA A 20 32.10 -7.84 -28.06
N THR A 21 32.14 -7.16 -26.92
CA THR A 21 32.11 -7.76 -25.59
C THR A 21 30.71 -8.31 -25.28
N LEU A 22 30.65 -9.54 -24.81
CA LEU A 22 29.48 -10.27 -24.34
C LEU A 22 28.75 -9.51 -23.21
N SER A 23 27.59 -8.91 -23.50
CA SER A 23 26.61 -8.45 -22.50
C SER A 23 25.47 -9.46 -22.29
N ALA A 24 25.50 -10.62 -22.95
CA ALA A 24 24.40 -11.59 -22.97
C ALA A 24 24.27 -12.47 -21.70
N CYS A 25 25.24 -12.44 -20.79
CA CYS A 25 25.17 -13.24 -19.55
C CYS A 25 24.31 -12.59 -18.47
N GLY A 26 24.18 -11.25 -18.44
CA GLY A 26 23.30 -10.55 -17.49
C GLY A 26 21.83 -10.88 -17.73
N ASP A 27 21.39 -10.76 -18.98
CA ASP A 27 20.00 -11.04 -19.41
C ASP A 27 19.54 -12.48 -19.12
N ALA A 28 20.43 -13.47 -19.23
CA ALA A 28 20.08 -14.86 -19.00
C ALA A 28 19.96 -15.18 -17.50
N THR A 29 20.87 -14.66 -16.68
CA THR A 29 20.85 -14.88 -15.22
C THR A 29 19.71 -14.12 -14.54
N GLU A 30 19.36 -12.92 -15.02
CA GLU A 30 18.18 -12.19 -14.54
C GLU A 30 16.87 -12.89 -14.93
N ARG A 31 16.75 -13.39 -16.17
CA ARG A 31 15.57 -14.15 -16.62
C ARG A 31 15.37 -15.46 -15.84
N ALA A 32 16.46 -16.15 -15.51
CA ALA A 32 16.43 -17.37 -14.69
C ALA A 32 15.88 -17.07 -13.29
N ARG A 33 16.37 -16.01 -12.62
CA ARG A 33 15.88 -15.61 -11.29
C ARG A 33 14.41 -15.20 -11.30
N ASP A 34 14.00 -14.44 -12.31
CA ASP A 34 12.62 -14.00 -12.48
C ASP A 34 11.63 -15.14 -12.80
N ALA A 35 12.14 -16.33 -13.17
CA ALA A 35 11.33 -17.53 -13.39
C ALA A 35 10.85 -18.19 -12.08
N HIS A 36 11.49 -17.87 -10.95
CA HIS A 36 11.13 -18.38 -9.64
C HIS A 36 10.30 -17.34 -8.89
N LEU A 37 9.07 -17.72 -8.54
CA LEU A 37 8.07 -16.86 -7.94
C LEU A 37 7.75 -17.32 -6.51
N VAL A 38 7.51 -16.35 -5.64
CA VAL A 38 6.85 -16.59 -4.35
C VAL A 38 5.59 -15.75 -4.27
N VAL A 39 4.46 -16.39 -4.01
CA VAL A 39 3.22 -15.71 -3.66
C VAL A 39 3.08 -15.72 -2.14
N VAL A 40 2.94 -14.54 -1.54
CA VAL A 40 2.65 -14.39 -0.12
C VAL A 40 1.21 -13.98 0.03
N THR A 41 0.43 -14.65 0.86
CA THR A 41 -0.94 -14.24 1.18
C THR A 41 -1.23 -14.28 2.68
N THR A 42 -2.11 -13.41 3.14
CA THR A 42 -2.55 -13.39 4.54
C THR A 42 -3.92 -14.06 4.73
N ALA A 43 -4.79 -14.00 3.72
CA ALA A 43 -6.06 -14.75 3.63
C ALA A 43 -6.88 -14.81 4.94
N THR A 44 -6.98 -13.69 5.66
CA THR A 44 -7.75 -13.59 6.91
C THR A 44 -9.24 -13.41 6.64
N SER A 45 -10.09 -13.48 7.68
CA SER A 45 -11.54 -13.24 7.51
C SER A 45 -11.89 -11.80 7.14
N ASN A 46 -10.92 -10.88 7.25
CA ASN A 46 -11.08 -9.46 6.94
C ASN A 46 -10.67 -9.12 5.51
N GLU A 47 -10.40 -10.13 4.69
CA GLU A 47 -9.95 -10.00 3.31
C GLU A 47 -10.87 -10.78 2.40
N PRO A 48 -11.17 -10.29 1.19
CA PRO A 48 -11.92 -11.09 0.22
C PRO A 48 -11.11 -12.35 -0.12
N GLN A 49 -11.80 -13.37 -0.63
CA GLN A 49 -11.12 -14.54 -1.16
C GLN A 49 -10.07 -14.12 -2.19
N ALA A 50 -8.87 -14.71 -2.09
CA ALA A 50 -7.78 -14.41 -3.02
C ALA A 50 -8.20 -14.75 -4.46
N ALA A 51 -8.23 -13.72 -5.32
CA ALA A 51 -8.42 -13.88 -6.74
C ALA A 51 -7.07 -13.90 -7.45
N TYR A 52 -6.99 -14.61 -8.58
CA TYR A 52 -5.78 -14.65 -9.39
C TYR A 52 -5.54 -13.27 -10.04
N PRO A 53 -4.43 -12.55 -9.74
CA PRO A 53 -4.14 -11.25 -10.33
C PRO A 53 -3.72 -11.37 -11.80
N ALA A 54 -4.22 -10.51 -12.69
CA ALA A 54 -3.82 -10.51 -14.11
C ALA A 54 -2.31 -10.29 -14.30
N ALA A 55 -1.65 -9.60 -13.36
CA ALA A 55 -0.19 -9.45 -13.37
C ALA A 55 0.55 -10.80 -13.31
N LEU A 56 -0.03 -11.84 -12.68
CA LEU A 56 0.56 -13.18 -12.66
C LEU A 56 0.56 -13.83 -14.04
N ASP A 57 -0.37 -13.51 -14.95
CA ASP A 57 -0.41 -14.15 -16.28
C ASP A 57 0.89 -13.97 -17.03
N ARG A 58 1.39 -12.74 -17.06
CA ARG A 58 2.65 -12.43 -17.73
C ARG A 58 3.83 -13.09 -17.03
N LEU A 59 3.87 -13.07 -15.69
CA LEU A 59 4.96 -13.63 -14.91
C LEU A 59 5.04 -15.16 -15.06
N VAL A 60 3.90 -15.85 -14.95
CA VAL A 60 3.81 -17.30 -15.13
C VAL A 60 4.11 -17.70 -16.57
N THR A 61 3.65 -16.92 -17.55
CA THR A 61 3.98 -17.18 -18.97
C THR A 61 5.48 -17.11 -19.23
N ILE A 62 6.17 -16.09 -18.69
CA ILE A 62 7.62 -15.96 -18.83
C ILE A 62 8.32 -17.12 -18.11
N ALA A 63 7.94 -17.41 -16.87
CA ALA A 63 8.52 -18.50 -16.09
C ALA A 63 8.38 -19.86 -16.79
N ALA A 64 7.22 -20.13 -17.39
CA ALA A 64 6.96 -21.37 -18.13
C ALA A 64 7.87 -21.58 -19.34
N GLN A 65 8.42 -20.49 -19.90
CA GLN A 65 9.30 -20.52 -21.07
C GLN A 65 10.80 -20.67 -20.72
N THR A 66 11.17 -20.58 -19.43
CA THR A 66 12.58 -20.64 -19.01
C THR A 66 13.13 -22.07 -18.88
N GLY A 67 12.23 -23.06 -18.77
CA GLY A 67 12.61 -24.45 -18.52
C GLY A 67 12.93 -24.80 -17.06
N GLU A 68 12.91 -23.83 -16.15
CA GLU A 68 13.20 -24.02 -14.72
C GLU A 68 12.25 -23.30 -13.74
N GLY A 69 11.20 -22.63 -14.25
CA GLY A 69 10.30 -21.84 -13.44
C GLY A 69 9.51 -22.61 -12.37
N SER A 70 9.39 -22.02 -11.18
CA SER A 70 8.65 -22.60 -10.05
C SER A 70 7.91 -21.55 -9.24
N MET A 71 6.77 -21.89 -8.65
CA MET A 71 6.04 -21.00 -7.73
C MET A 71 5.80 -21.66 -6.37
N GLN A 72 6.20 -21.00 -5.29
CA GLN A 72 5.77 -21.36 -3.94
C GLN A 72 4.71 -20.38 -3.44
N ILE A 73 3.62 -20.90 -2.89
CA ILE A 73 2.60 -20.10 -2.21
C ILE A 73 2.83 -20.21 -0.71
N LEU A 74 2.89 -19.08 -0.02
CA LEU A 74 3.07 -18.95 1.42
C LEU A 74 1.82 -18.28 2.02
N VAL A 75 1.41 -18.74 3.20
CA VAL A 75 0.33 -18.12 3.97
C VAL A 75 0.84 -17.69 5.34
N SER A 76 0.65 -16.41 5.67
CA SER A 76 0.92 -15.88 7.01
C SER A 76 -0.19 -16.29 7.99
N ARG A 77 0.23 -16.77 9.16
CA ARG A 77 -0.64 -17.20 10.27
C ARG A 77 -0.11 -16.57 11.56
N GLY A 78 -0.28 -15.25 11.68
CA GLY A 78 0.41 -14.42 12.66
C GLY A 78 1.91 -14.45 12.42
N ALA A 79 2.72 -14.60 13.47
CA ALA A 79 4.18 -14.66 13.36
C ALA A 79 4.76 -15.92 12.68
N ARG A 80 3.91 -16.87 12.25
CA ARG A 80 4.31 -18.08 11.52
C ARG A 80 3.91 -17.97 10.05
N VAL A 81 4.72 -18.54 9.16
CA VAL A 81 4.44 -18.61 7.72
C VAL A 81 4.53 -20.05 7.27
N ASP A 82 3.45 -20.55 6.68
CA ASP A 82 3.36 -21.94 6.20
C ASP A 82 3.36 -21.98 4.67
N SER A 83 3.94 -23.05 4.10
CA SER A 83 3.81 -23.35 2.67
C SER A 83 2.44 -23.93 2.36
N VAL A 84 1.76 -23.38 1.35
CA VAL A 84 0.49 -23.93 0.83
C VAL A 84 0.79 -25.02 -0.21
N GLY A 85 0.97 -26.23 0.30
CA GLY A 85 1.34 -27.39 -0.50
C GLY A 85 2.77 -27.32 -1.06
N ALA A 86 3.11 -28.29 -1.92
CA ALA A 86 4.39 -28.33 -2.61
C ALA A 86 4.51 -27.21 -3.67
N PRO A 87 5.74 -26.77 -4.02
CA PRO A 87 5.95 -25.83 -5.13
C PRO A 87 5.21 -26.27 -6.41
N VAL A 88 4.63 -25.31 -7.12
CA VAL A 88 4.03 -25.53 -8.44
C VAL A 88 5.14 -25.47 -9.47
N ASP A 89 5.31 -26.54 -10.26
CA ASP A 89 6.16 -26.53 -11.45
C ASP A 89 5.49 -25.63 -12.50
N LEU A 90 6.15 -24.55 -12.88
CA LEU A 90 5.62 -23.64 -13.92
C LEU A 90 6.05 -24.08 -15.31
N VAL A 91 6.99 -25.02 -15.42
CA VAL A 91 7.48 -25.53 -16.69
C VAL A 91 6.42 -26.43 -17.31
N ILE A 92 6.02 -26.10 -18.54
CA ILE A 92 5.13 -26.96 -19.31
C ILE A 92 5.94 -28.13 -19.87
N ARG A 93 5.45 -29.35 -19.64
CA ARG A 93 6.07 -30.58 -20.14
C ARG A 93 5.18 -31.25 -21.18
N ARG A 94 5.82 -32.00 -22.07
CA ARG A 94 5.16 -32.92 -23.01
C ARG A 94 4.71 -34.17 -22.27
N GLU A 95 3.85 -34.98 -22.90
CA GLU A 95 3.46 -36.29 -22.36
C GLU A 95 4.67 -37.22 -22.15
N SER A 96 5.76 -37.02 -22.90
CA SER A 96 7.03 -37.74 -22.72
C SER A 96 7.78 -37.35 -21.43
N GLY A 97 7.39 -36.27 -20.75
CA GLY A 97 8.08 -35.70 -19.57
C GLY A 97 9.14 -34.65 -19.89
N ASP A 98 9.50 -34.51 -21.17
CA ASP A 98 10.44 -33.47 -21.63
C ASP A 98 9.83 -32.07 -21.57
N ILE A 99 10.67 -31.05 -21.44
CA ILE A 99 10.26 -29.64 -21.50
C ILE A 99 9.61 -29.35 -22.86
N GLU A 100 8.44 -28.69 -22.82
CA GLU A 100 7.79 -28.14 -24.01
C GLU A 100 8.46 -26.82 -24.39
N ASN A 101 8.86 -26.69 -25.65
CA ASN A 101 9.53 -25.49 -26.15
C ASN A 101 8.73 -24.80 -27.27
N ASP A 102 7.68 -25.44 -27.80
CA ASP A 102 6.81 -24.82 -28.81
C ASP A 102 5.88 -23.79 -28.13
N PRO A 103 5.98 -22.49 -28.48
CA PRO A 103 5.14 -21.45 -27.88
C PRO A 103 3.64 -21.68 -28.08
N ALA A 104 3.20 -22.33 -29.17
CA ALA A 104 1.79 -22.60 -29.44
C ALA A 104 1.25 -23.71 -28.52
N GLU A 105 2.05 -24.74 -28.27
CA GLU A 105 1.72 -25.83 -27.34
C GLU A 105 1.75 -25.34 -25.89
N ILE A 106 2.75 -24.51 -25.52
CA ILE A 106 2.78 -23.84 -24.21
C ILE A 106 1.49 -23.04 -24.01
N ALA A 107 1.10 -22.21 -24.99
CA ALA A 107 -0.11 -21.39 -24.89
C ALA A 107 -1.40 -22.22 -24.75
N THR A 108 -1.44 -23.42 -25.33
CA THR A 108 -2.60 -24.32 -25.24
C THR A 108 -2.71 -25.00 -23.87
N ARG A 109 -1.58 -25.31 -23.23
CA ARG A 109 -1.55 -25.99 -21.91
C ARG A 109 -1.52 -25.02 -20.73
N LEU A 110 -1.09 -23.78 -20.94
CA LEU A 110 -0.99 -22.74 -19.92
C LEU A 110 -2.31 -22.53 -19.15
N PRO A 111 -3.52 -22.47 -19.76
CA PRO A 111 -4.77 -22.28 -19.02
C PRO A 111 -5.01 -23.32 -17.92
N ALA A 112 -4.59 -24.58 -18.11
CA ALA A 112 -4.72 -25.62 -17.09
C ALA A 112 -3.80 -25.37 -15.88
N LEU A 113 -2.58 -24.90 -16.12
CA LEU A 113 -1.66 -24.46 -15.08
C LEU A 113 -2.22 -23.25 -14.32
N LEU A 114 -2.72 -22.24 -15.04
CA LEU A 114 -3.32 -21.05 -14.45
C LEU A 114 -4.54 -21.40 -13.57
N ASN A 115 -5.40 -22.30 -14.04
CA ASN A 115 -6.54 -22.79 -13.25
C ASN A 115 -6.09 -23.55 -11.99
N THR A 116 -4.98 -24.30 -12.06
CA THR A 116 -4.40 -24.97 -10.90
C THR A 116 -3.91 -23.96 -9.86
N ILE A 117 -3.21 -22.91 -10.30
CA ILE A 117 -2.74 -21.82 -9.43
C ILE A 117 -3.94 -21.07 -8.83
N SER A 118 -4.90 -20.66 -9.66
CA SER A 118 -6.10 -19.95 -9.25
C SER A 118 -6.93 -20.74 -8.22
N SER A 119 -7.15 -22.04 -8.47
CA SER A 119 -7.84 -22.92 -7.52
C SER A 119 -7.07 -23.07 -6.21
N ARG A 120 -5.74 -23.13 -6.25
CA ARG A 120 -4.94 -23.20 -5.02
C ARG A 120 -5.02 -21.90 -4.22
N LEU A 121 -4.90 -20.75 -4.88
CA LEU A 121 -4.98 -19.42 -4.27
C LEU A 121 -6.35 -19.19 -3.62
N SER A 122 -7.44 -19.49 -4.33
CA SER A 122 -8.79 -19.25 -3.83
C SER A 122 -9.14 -20.12 -2.61
N ASN A 123 -8.52 -21.30 -2.47
CA ASN A 123 -8.70 -22.17 -1.32
C ASN A 123 -7.79 -21.84 -0.12
N VAL A 124 -6.90 -20.85 -0.24
CA VAL A 124 -6.06 -20.45 0.90
C VAL A 124 -6.91 -19.73 1.95
N ALA A 125 -6.86 -20.23 3.18
CA ALA A 125 -7.47 -19.60 4.34
C ALA A 125 -6.50 -19.61 5.52
N SER A 126 -6.23 -18.44 6.08
CA SER A 126 -5.51 -18.33 7.34
C SER A 126 -6.42 -18.68 8.52
N ASN A 127 -5.82 -19.20 9.58
CA ASN A 127 -6.47 -19.53 10.84
C ASN A 127 -5.98 -18.63 11.98
N ALA A 128 -5.23 -17.58 11.64
CA ALA A 128 -4.76 -16.59 12.60
C ALA A 128 -5.81 -15.50 12.83
N PRO A 129 -5.93 -14.99 14.07
CA PRO A 129 -6.80 -13.87 14.38
C PRO A 129 -6.20 -12.51 13.98
N THR A 130 -5.02 -12.49 13.36
CA THR A 130 -4.30 -11.28 12.96
C THR A 130 -3.75 -11.42 11.55
N LEU A 131 -3.62 -10.27 10.89
CA LEU A 131 -3.04 -10.12 9.56
C LEU A 131 -1.57 -9.72 9.72
N ASP A 132 -0.67 -10.56 9.22
CA ASP A 132 0.77 -10.34 9.25
C ASP A 132 1.43 -10.51 7.87
N LEU A 133 1.32 -9.49 7.03
CA LEU A 133 1.98 -9.44 5.73
C LEU A 133 3.50 -9.28 5.87
N LEU A 134 3.98 -8.57 6.90
CA LEU A 134 5.43 -8.40 7.13
C LEU A 134 6.13 -9.74 7.40
N ALA A 135 5.55 -10.63 8.20
CA ALA A 135 6.10 -11.98 8.38
C ALA A 135 6.21 -12.73 7.06
N GLY A 136 5.19 -12.61 6.20
CA GLY A 136 5.17 -13.24 4.89
C GLY A 136 6.25 -12.70 3.94
N LEU A 137 6.46 -11.39 3.91
CA LEU A 137 7.56 -10.76 3.15
C LEU A 137 8.93 -11.16 3.71
N ASN A 138 9.09 -11.22 5.03
CA ASN A 138 10.35 -11.68 5.64
C ASN A 138 10.66 -13.15 5.31
N GLU A 139 9.64 -14.01 5.25
CA GLU A 139 9.82 -15.41 4.88
C GLU A 139 10.09 -15.59 3.37
N SER A 140 9.51 -14.74 2.52
CA SER A 140 9.73 -14.83 1.07
C SER A 140 11.18 -14.54 0.66
N VAL A 141 11.88 -13.66 1.39
CA VAL A 141 13.31 -13.37 1.18
C VAL A 141 14.18 -14.62 1.39
N ARG A 142 13.74 -15.57 2.23
CA ARG A 142 14.44 -16.85 2.47
C ARG A 142 14.24 -17.85 1.33
N ARG A 143 13.44 -17.52 0.33
CA ARG A 143 13.21 -18.35 -0.85
C ARG A 143 14.08 -17.86 -2.00
N ASP A 144 14.52 -18.81 -2.81
CA ASP A 144 15.27 -18.51 -4.03
C ASP A 144 14.30 -18.12 -5.15
N ALA A 145 13.90 -16.85 -5.17
CA ALA A 145 12.90 -16.31 -6.09
C ALA A 145 13.16 -14.84 -6.44
N GLY A 146 13.27 -14.49 -7.72
CA GLY A 146 13.44 -13.10 -8.15
C GLY A 146 12.17 -12.26 -8.01
N THR A 147 11.00 -12.91 -8.03
CA THR A 147 9.70 -12.22 -7.99
C THR A 147 8.85 -12.61 -6.78
N ILE A 148 8.32 -11.60 -6.09
CA ILE A 148 7.39 -11.74 -4.97
C ILE A 148 6.05 -11.13 -5.37
N VAL A 149 4.96 -11.87 -5.15
CA VAL A 149 3.59 -11.36 -5.29
C VAL A 149 2.90 -11.41 -3.94
N ALA A 150 2.73 -10.24 -3.33
CA ALA A 150 2.08 -10.06 -2.04
C ALA A 150 0.58 -9.81 -2.23
N MET A 151 -0.24 -10.83 -1.92
CA MET A 151 -1.69 -10.82 -2.05
C MET A 151 -2.35 -10.62 -0.69
N SER A 152 -2.70 -9.37 -0.37
CA SER A 152 -3.23 -8.97 0.93
C SER A 152 -3.93 -7.62 0.84
N SER A 153 -4.88 -7.37 1.73
CA SER A 153 -5.41 -6.03 2.04
C SER A 153 -4.33 -5.07 2.54
N GLY A 154 -3.22 -5.60 3.06
CA GLY A 154 -2.17 -4.80 3.65
C GLY A 154 -2.56 -4.15 4.99
N LEU A 155 -3.73 -4.46 5.57
CA LEU A 155 -4.13 -3.99 6.90
C LEU A 155 -3.40 -4.80 7.99
N GLN A 156 -2.10 -4.58 8.14
CA GLN A 156 -1.28 -5.22 9.17
C GLN A 156 -1.87 -4.96 10.56
N THR A 157 -2.05 -6.02 11.35
CA THR A 157 -2.66 -5.99 12.69
C THR A 157 -1.83 -6.72 13.74
N GLU A 158 -0.56 -7.00 13.41
CA GLU A 158 0.41 -7.74 14.21
C GLU A 158 1.77 -7.05 14.18
N GLY A 159 2.53 -7.19 15.27
CA GLY A 159 3.90 -6.67 15.38
C GLY A 159 3.98 -5.15 15.44
N LEU A 160 5.13 -4.60 15.03
CA LEU A 160 5.42 -3.15 15.12
C LEU A 160 4.57 -2.29 14.19
N MET A 161 3.88 -2.89 13.22
CA MET A 161 3.00 -2.21 12.27
C MET A 161 1.53 -2.58 12.49
N ASP A 162 1.12 -2.75 13.74
CA ASP A 162 -0.28 -2.96 14.09
C ASP A 162 -1.11 -1.68 13.90
N PHE A 163 -1.73 -1.53 12.73
CA PHE A 163 -2.53 -0.34 12.39
C PHE A 163 -3.76 -0.15 13.28
N ALA A 164 -4.26 -1.23 13.91
CA ALA A 164 -5.33 -1.10 14.88
C ALA A 164 -4.87 -0.38 16.17
N ALA A 165 -3.58 -0.49 16.52
CA ALA A 165 -3.01 0.20 17.67
C ALA A 165 -2.46 1.60 17.31
N ILE A 166 -1.82 1.72 16.14
CA ILE A 166 -1.15 2.96 15.71
C ILE A 166 -2.15 3.98 15.15
N GLY A 167 -3.27 3.52 14.59
CA GLY A 167 -4.25 4.35 13.90
C GLY A 167 -3.80 4.74 12.50
N TRP A 168 -4.39 5.80 11.94
CA TRP A 168 -4.21 6.19 10.53
C TRP A 168 -3.24 7.36 10.32
N ASP A 169 -2.97 8.16 11.36
CA ASP A 169 -2.13 9.37 11.31
C ASP A 169 -0.63 9.11 11.61
N PHE A 170 -0.11 7.96 11.18
CA PHE A 170 1.31 7.62 11.32
C PHE A 170 2.14 8.15 10.16
N SER A 171 3.42 8.45 10.39
CA SER A 171 4.36 8.80 9.34
C SER A 171 5.01 7.56 8.77
N ASN A 172 4.94 7.35 7.44
CA ASN A 172 5.57 6.19 6.80
C ASN A 172 7.07 6.15 7.11
N ALA A 173 7.77 7.29 6.98
CA ALA A 173 9.20 7.39 7.21
C ALA A 173 9.59 7.05 8.66
N GLU A 174 8.82 7.50 9.65
CA GLU A 174 9.09 7.21 11.06
C GLU A 174 8.86 5.73 11.37
N GLU A 175 7.75 5.16 10.89
CA GLU A 175 7.43 3.75 11.15
C GLU A 175 8.38 2.80 10.41
N ILE A 176 8.76 3.10 9.16
CA ILE A 176 9.78 2.36 8.42
C ILE A 176 11.15 2.46 9.10
N GLN A 177 11.50 3.62 9.65
CA GLN A 177 12.74 3.78 10.41
C GLN A 177 12.73 2.93 11.68
N LYS A 178 11.61 2.86 12.43
CA LYS A 178 11.47 1.96 13.58
C LYS A 178 11.62 0.50 13.18
N LEU A 179 11.04 0.10 12.05
CA LEU A 179 11.23 -1.26 11.51
C LEU A 179 12.69 -1.55 11.19
N ARG A 180 13.40 -0.59 10.58
CA ARG A 180 14.83 -0.70 10.27
C ARG A 180 15.68 -0.85 11.52
N GLU A 181 15.47 0.02 12.51
CA GLU A 181 16.20 0.00 13.79
C GLU A 181 15.91 -1.26 14.61
N GLY A 182 14.69 -1.77 14.53
CA GLY A 182 14.29 -3.04 15.14
C GLY A 182 14.76 -4.29 14.39
N GLY A 183 15.33 -4.15 13.19
CA GLY A 183 15.74 -5.28 12.35
C GLY A 183 14.58 -6.07 11.74
N PHE A 184 13.40 -5.44 11.61
CA PHE A 184 12.18 -6.05 11.06
C PHE A 184 11.88 -5.63 9.61
N LEU A 185 12.68 -4.72 9.04
CA LEU A 185 12.57 -4.33 7.64
C LEU A 185 13.12 -5.44 6.73
N PRO A 186 12.34 -5.99 5.79
CA PRO A 186 12.81 -7.05 4.88
C PRO A 186 13.90 -6.53 3.94
N ASP A 187 14.94 -7.34 3.72
CA ASP A 187 15.91 -7.12 2.64
C ASP A 187 15.39 -7.70 1.33
N LEU A 188 14.85 -6.83 0.49
CA LEU A 188 14.24 -7.14 -0.79
C LEU A 188 15.23 -6.94 -1.96
N SER A 189 16.53 -6.81 -1.68
CA SER A 189 17.56 -6.61 -2.71
C SER A 189 17.50 -7.69 -3.81
N GLY A 190 17.52 -7.25 -5.07
CA GLY A 190 17.46 -8.13 -6.23
C GLY A 190 16.06 -8.70 -6.52
N ARG A 191 15.00 -8.16 -5.88
CA ARG A 191 13.63 -8.67 -5.99
C ARG A 191 12.69 -7.68 -6.63
N ARG A 192 11.74 -8.21 -7.38
CA ARG A 192 10.58 -7.48 -7.91
C ARG A 192 9.36 -7.84 -7.08
N VAL A 193 8.70 -6.84 -6.50
CA VAL A 193 7.58 -7.03 -5.58
C VAL A 193 6.31 -6.42 -6.19
N PHE A 194 5.28 -7.24 -6.31
CA PHE A 194 3.96 -6.85 -6.76
C PHE A 194 2.97 -6.98 -5.60
N PHE A 195 2.28 -5.90 -5.25
CA PHE A 195 1.23 -5.89 -4.24
C PHE A 195 -0.13 -5.98 -4.91
N ALA A 196 -0.93 -6.97 -4.55
CA ALA A 196 -2.25 -7.20 -5.07
C ALA A 196 -3.28 -7.13 -3.93
N GLY A 197 -4.23 -6.21 -4.06
CA GLY A 197 -5.41 -6.15 -3.17
C GLY A 197 -5.28 -5.22 -1.98
N LEU A 198 -4.28 -4.33 -1.95
CA LEU A 198 -4.13 -3.34 -0.88
C LEU A 198 -5.43 -2.53 -0.71
N GLY A 199 -5.87 -2.39 0.54
CA GLY A 199 -7.12 -1.72 0.92
C GLY A 199 -8.41 -2.49 0.64
N ARG A 200 -8.36 -3.66 -0.01
CA ARG A 200 -9.55 -4.50 -0.23
C ARG A 200 -9.86 -5.33 1.00
N VAL A 201 -11.00 -5.05 1.62
CA VAL A 201 -11.42 -5.70 2.87
C VAL A 201 -12.73 -6.46 2.69
N ALA A 202 -13.02 -7.39 3.61
CA ALA A 202 -14.25 -8.16 3.65
C ALA A 202 -14.65 -8.50 5.10
N GLY A 203 -15.72 -9.28 5.25
CA GLY A 203 -16.16 -9.77 6.55
C GLY A 203 -16.61 -8.65 7.47
N GLN A 204 -16.06 -8.59 8.68
CA GLN A 204 -16.43 -7.60 9.69
C GLN A 204 -15.62 -6.30 9.60
N GLN A 205 -14.55 -6.28 8.79
CA GLN A 205 -13.74 -5.08 8.59
C GLN A 205 -14.54 -4.04 7.78
N PRO A 206 -14.80 -2.84 8.33
CA PRO A 206 -15.47 -1.78 7.58
C PRO A 206 -14.70 -1.42 6.31
N ALA A 207 -15.43 -1.13 5.23
CA ALA A 207 -14.84 -0.65 3.98
C ALA A 207 -14.00 0.60 4.23
N LEU A 208 -12.81 0.63 3.63
CA LEU A 208 -11.90 1.75 3.77
C LEU A 208 -12.28 2.87 2.80
N PRO A 209 -12.37 4.13 3.27
CA PRO A 209 -12.43 5.29 2.38
C PRO A 209 -11.17 5.39 1.53
N GLU A 210 -11.30 5.96 0.33
CA GLU A 210 -10.21 6.11 -0.63
C GLU A 210 -8.92 6.71 -0.04
N PRO A 211 -8.96 7.76 0.81
CA PRO A 211 -7.73 8.28 1.40
C PRO A 211 -6.97 7.28 2.29
N MET A 212 -7.68 6.34 2.93
CA MET A 212 -7.06 5.29 3.74
C MET A 212 -6.45 4.18 2.87
N ILE A 213 -7.08 3.86 1.73
CA ILE A 213 -6.52 2.93 0.74
C ILE A 213 -5.19 3.48 0.21
N ARG A 214 -5.16 4.75 -0.22
CA ARG A 214 -3.92 5.40 -0.68
C ARG A 214 -2.84 5.46 0.39
N LYS A 215 -3.21 5.63 1.66
CA LYS A 215 -2.25 5.58 2.79
C LYS A 215 -1.60 4.20 2.92
N LEU A 216 -2.39 3.12 2.82
CA LEU A 216 -1.86 1.76 2.84
C LEU A 216 -0.95 1.49 1.65
N GLU A 217 -1.39 1.85 0.44
CA GLU A 217 -0.58 1.70 -0.77
C GLU A 217 0.74 2.44 -0.66
N SER A 218 0.72 3.71 -0.24
CA SER A 218 1.93 4.50 0.00
C SER A 218 2.84 3.84 1.03
N PHE A 219 2.32 3.36 2.16
CA PHE A 219 3.13 2.71 3.18
C PHE A 219 3.85 1.46 2.64
N TRP A 220 3.13 0.57 1.95
CA TRP A 220 3.73 -0.67 1.43
C TRP A 220 4.73 -0.40 0.31
N MET A 221 4.48 0.60 -0.53
CA MET A 221 5.41 1.03 -1.57
C MET A 221 6.68 1.65 -0.98
N ASP A 222 6.55 2.51 0.03
CA ASP A 222 7.69 3.10 0.74
C ASP A 222 8.51 2.04 1.48
N LEU A 223 7.83 1.08 2.13
CA LEU A 223 8.48 -0.04 2.83
C LEU A 223 9.25 -0.92 1.86
N CYS A 224 8.65 -1.24 0.71
CA CYS A 224 9.27 -2.02 -0.34
C CYS A 224 10.52 -1.33 -0.91
N ALA A 225 10.44 -0.03 -1.19
CA ALA A 225 11.58 0.76 -1.63
C ALA A 225 12.67 0.83 -0.55
N ALA A 226 12.28 1.02 0.72
CA ALA A 226 13.21 1.03 1.85
C ALA A 226 13.92 -0.31 2.08
N GLY A 227 13.29 -1.41 1.66
CA GLY A 227 13.87 -2.75 1.60
C GLY A 227 14.81 -3.01 0.41
N ASN A 228 15.08 -2.00 -0.43
CA ASN A 228 15.95 -2.09 -1.61
C ASN A 228 15.45 -3.02 -2.73
N ALA A 229 14.13 -3.20 -2.88
CA ALA A 229 13.60 -3.92 -4.02
C ALA A 229 13.97 -3.24 -5.35
N ASP A 230 14.27 -4.06 -6.37
CA ASP A 230 14.57 -3.57 -7.73
C ASP A 230 13.33 -2.94 -8.37
N LYS A 231 12.15 -3.45 -8.02
CA LYS A 231 10.85 -2.91 -8.43
C LYS A 231 9.81 -3.13 -7.35
N CYS A 232 8.98 -2.12 -7.12
CA CYS A 232 7.75 -2.21 -6.34
C CYS A 232 6.60 -1.72 -7.22
N GLU A 233 5.47 -2.42 -7.21
CA GLU A 233 4.29 -2.03 -7.99
C GLU A 233 3.01 -2.52 -7.29
N VAL A 234 2.00 -1.65 -7.21
CA VAL A 234 0.63 -2.06 -6.88
C VAL A 234 -0.04 -2.51 -8.17
N VAL A 235 -0.60 -3.71 -8.18
CA VAL A 235 -1.26 -4.31 -9.34
C VAL A 235 -2.72 -4.60 -9.03
N ASP A 236 -3.53 -4.69 -10.09
CA ASP A 236 -4.92 -5.13 -9.97
C ASP A 236 -4.98 -6.53 -9.34
N SER A 237 -5.82 -6.68 -8.31
CA SER A 237 -5.95 -7.91 -7.53
C SER A 237 -6.77 -9.00 -8.22
N GLY A 238 -7.34 -8.72 -9.39
CA GLY A 238 -8.45 -9.45 -9.95
C GLY A 238 -9.79 -9.08 -9.29
N GLU A 239 -10.88 -9.48 -9.94
CA GLU A 239 -12.24 -9.31 -9.42
C GLU A 239 -12.57 -10.38 -8.36
N ALA A 240 -12.24 -10.10 -7.09
CA ALA A 240 -12.75 -10.89 -5.99
C ALA A 240 -14.17 -10.44 -5.62
N THR A 241 -15.18 -11.24 -5.96
CA THR A 241 -16.61 -11.03 -5.62
C THR A 241 -17.10 -11.97 -4.51
N MET A 242 -16.24 -12.88 -4.05
CA MET A 242 -16.58 -13.91 -3.07
C MET A 242 -16.20 -13.50 -1.65
N PRO A 243 -16.94 -13.96 -0.63
CA PRO A 243 -16.63 -13.70 0.78
C PRO A 243 -15.27 -14.30 1.16
N ALA A 244 -14.73 -13.87 2.30
CA ALA A 244 -13.47 -14.40 2.84
C ALA A 244 -13.48 -15.93 2.90
N ALA A 245 -12.37 -16.57 2.51
CA ALA A 245 -12.21 -18.01 2.64
C ALA A 245 -12.00 -18.46 4.10
N SER A 246 -11.39 -17.59 4.92
CA SER A 246 -11.24 -17.84 6.35
C SER A 246 -12.51 -17.51 7.13
N THR A 247 -12.81 -18.37 8.11
CA THR A 247 -13.92 -18.21 9.05
C THR A 247 -13.46 -17.80 10.45
N VAL A 248 -12.15 -17.68 10.68
CA VAL A 248 -11.59 -17.29 11.97
C VAL A 248 -11.67 -15.77 12.10
N PRO A 249 -12.36 -15.22 13.13
CA PRO A 249 -12.47 -13.78 13.29
C PRO A 249 -11.10 -13.12 13.42
N ALA A 250 -10.79 -12.24 12.46
CA ALA A 250 -9.57 -11.45 12.45
C ALA A 250 -9.78 -10.09 13.11
N LYS A 251 -8.72 -9.57 13.72
CA LYS A 251 -8.66 -8.27 14.38
C LYS A 251 -9.03 -7.15 13.39
N ILE A 252 -9.92 -6.27 13.84
CA ILE A 252 -10.46 -5.16 13.04
C ILE A 252 -9.62 -3.91 13.27
N VAL A 253 -9.32 -3.20 12.19
CA VAL A 253 -8.77 -1.84 12.22
C VAL A 253 -9.94 -0.86 12.19
N THR A 254 -10.02 0.03 13.17
CA THR A 254 -11.07 1.04 13.23
C THR A 254 -10.96 2.01 12.06
N VAL A 255 -12.07 2.25 11.37
CA VAL A 255 -12.21 3.33 10.40
C VAL A 255 -12.85 4.51 11.15
N PRO A 256 -12.14 5.65 11.30
CA PRO A 256 -12.70 6.85 11.90
C PRO A 256 -14.03 7.27 11.26
N SER A 257 -15.02 7.53 12.11
CA SER A 257 -16.29 8.12 11.71
C SER A 257 -16.49 9.42 12.47
N PHE A 258 -16.85 10.49 11.75
CA PHE A 258 -17.15 11.77 12.37
C PHE A 258 -18.61 11.82 12.85
N ALA A 259 -18.79 12.24 14.09
CA ALA A 259 -20.09 12.61 14.64
C ALA A 259 -20.01 14.07 15.08
N LEU A 260 -21.02 14.86 14.73
CA LEU A 260 -21.06 16.25 15.14
C LEU A 260 -21.23 16.37 16.66
N PRO A 261 -20.35 17.10 17.38
CA PRO A 261 -20.53 17.31 18.81
C PRO A 261 -21.87 17.99 19.12
N GLU A 262 -22.47 17.67 20.27
CA GLU A 262 -23.59 18.45 20.76
C GLU A 262 -23.11 19.87 21.12
N PHE A 263 -23.87 20.87 20.69
CA PHE A 263 -23.62 22.27 21.04
C PHE A 263 -24.94 23.02 21.20
N SER A 264 -24.94 24.09 21.99
CA SER A 264 -26.12 24.90 22.28
C SER A 264 -25.84 26.38 22.01
N ARG A 265 -26.80 27.25 22.37
CA ARG A 265 -26.58 28.70 22.34
C ARG A 265 -25.45 29.16 23.24
N ASP A 266 -25.06 28.38 24.24
CA ASP A 266 -24.02 28.73 25.20
C ASP A 266 -22.64 28.22 24.79
N THR A 267 -22.55 27.35 23.77
CA THR A 267 -21.27 26.86 23.26
C THR A 267 -20.47 28.01 22.63
N HIS A 268 -19.23 28.16 23.10
CA HIS A 268 -18.27 29.14 22.60
C HIS A 268 -17.19 28.53 21.71
N GLN A 269 -17.00 27.22 21.77
CA GLN A 269 -15.98 26.52 21.01
C GLN A 269 -16.46 25.12 20.65
N ILE A 270 -16.16 24.68 19.43
CA ILE A 270 -16.38 23.31 18.96
C ILE A 270 -15.02 22.78 18.51
N SER A 271 -14.64 21.60 19.01
CA SER A 271 -13.46 20.88 18.55
C SER A 271 -13.87 19.77 17.60
N LEU A 272 -13.32 19.76 16.40
CA LEU A 272 -13.56 18.72 15.40
C LEU A 272 -12.32 17.85 15.24
N ASP A 273 -12.44 16.55 15.51
CA ASP A 273 -11.33 15.60 15.39
C ASP A 273 -10.89 15.45 13.92
N SER A 274 -9.65 15.84 13.63
CA SER A 274 -9.10 15.78 12.27
C SER A 274 -8.97 14.36 11.73
N SER A 275 -8.75 13.37 12.60
CA SER A 275 -8.62 11.97 12.18
C SER A 275 -9.95 11.38 11.68
N ALA A 276 -11.06 11.95 12.15
CA ALA A 276 -12.41 11.60 11.71
C ALA A 276 -12.91 12.48 10.54
N LEU A 277 -12.33 13.67 10.37
CA LEU A 277 -12.69 14.60 9.29
C LEU A 277 -11.96 14.31 7.98
N PHE A 278 -10.67 13.99 8.05
CA PHE A 278 -9.78 14.02 6.89
C PHE A 278 -9.13 12.67 6.60
N GLY A 279 -8.69 12.52 5.35
CA GLY A 279 -7.74 11.48 5.01
C GLY A 279 -6.40 11.61 5.75
N PRO A 280 -5.65 10.51 5.92
CA PRO A 280 -4.31 10.51 6.51
C PRO A 280 -3.39 11.53 5.83
N ASP A 281 -2.66 12.32 6.63
CA ASP A 281 -1.72 13.37 6.17
C ASP A 281 -2.29 14.32 5.10
N SER A 282 -3.63 14.49 5.06
CA SER A 282 -4.33 15.24 4.02
C SER A 282 -5.33 16.25 4.61
N ALA A 283 -5.74 17.22 3.80
CA ALA A 283 -6.86 18.14 4.05
C ALA A 283 -8.12 17.74 3.26
N GLU A 284 -8.09 16.61 2.54
CA GLU A 284 -9.25 16.05 1.87
C GLU A 284 -10.24 15.49 2.89
N LEU A 285 -11.48 15.98 2.87
CA LEU A 285 -12.56 15.53 3.76
C LEU A 285 -13.00 14.11 3.40
N LEU A 286 -13.22 13.27 4.41
CA LEU A 286 -13.78 11.94 4.21
C LEU A 286 -15.23 12.04 3.70
N PRO A 287 -15.67 11.15 2.78
CA PRO A 287 -17.01 11.24 2.19
C PRO A 287 -18.15 11.26 3.22
N GLY A 288 -18.02 10.52 4.33
CA GLY A 288 -19.02 10.45 5.40
C GLY A 288 -19.21 11.74 6.20
N VAL A 289 -18.30 12.71 6.09
CA VAL A 289 -18.25 13.91 6.94
C VAL A 289 -19.11 15.05 6.39
N ILE A 290 -19.30 15.09 5.06
CA ILE A 290 -19.93 16.24 4.37
C ILE A 290 -21.35 16.51 4.88
N GLY A 291 -22.14 15.46 5.15
CA GLY A 291 -23.48 15.59 5.70
C GLY A 291 -23.52 16.27 7.07
N GLU A 292 -22.59 15.89 7.95
CA GLU A 292 -22.47 16.44 9.30
C GLU A 292 -21.99 17.90 9.29
N LEU A 293 -21.01 18.24 8.44
CA LEU A 293 -20.57 19.64 8.28
C LEU A 293 -21.69 20.53 7.71
N ASN A 294 -22.51 20.01 6.80
CA ASN A 294 -23.69 20.73 6.32
C ASN A 294 -24.72 20.96 7.44
N THR A 295 -24.89 19.98 8.34
CA THR A 295 -25.75 20.13 9.52
C THR A 295 -25.19 21.18 10.48
N LEU A 296 -23.88 21.16 10.74
CA LEU A 296 -23.20 22.19 11.52
C LEU A 296 -23.42 23.58 10.92
N ALA A 297 -23.23 23.75 9.61
CA ALA A 297 -23.44 25.02 8.91
C ALA A 297 -24.85 25.57 9.13
N ARG A 298 -25.89 24.76 8.92
CA ARG A 298 -27.30 25.18 9.12
C ARG A 298 -27.57 25.60 10.56
N ARG A 299 -26.98 24.91 11.53
CA ARG A 299 -27.12 25.24 12.96
C ARG A 299 -26.39 26.54 13.32
N LEU A 300 -25.19 26.78 12.78
CA LEU A 300 -24.49 28.05 12.96
C LEU A 300 -25.28 29.22 12.34
N THR A 301 -25.86 29.00 11.16
CA THR A 301 -26.73 29.98 10.50
C THR A 301 -27.98 30.31 11.33
N SER A 302 -28.65 29.30 11.92
CA SER A 302 -29.84 29.53 12.74
C SER A 302 -29.55 30.26 14.06
N LEU A 303 -28.33 30.09 14.59
CA LEU A 303 -27.83 30.84 15.74
C LEU A 303 -27.42 32.27 15.39
N GLY A 304 -27.16 32.56 14.10
CA GLY A 304 -26.69 33.86 13.64
C GLY A 304 -25.22 34.16 13.97
N SER A 305 -24.48 33.18 14.50
CA SER A 305 -23.11 33.34 14.98
C SER A 305 -22.11 33.55 13.84
N ALA A 306 -21.07 34.33 14.11
CA ALA A 306 -19.84 34.32 13.32
C ALA A 306 -18.87 33.28 13.91
N VAL A 307 -17.88 32.85 13.13
CA VAL A 307 -16.90 31.84 13.55
C VAL A 307 -15.48 32.19 13.14
N ASP A 308 -14.54 31.77 13.96
CA ASP A 308 -13.10 31.75 13.71
C ASP A 308 -12.63 30.29 13.66
N LEU A 309 -11.90 29.89 12.61
CA LEU A 309 -11.42 28.52 12.43
C LEU A 309 -9.90 28.46 12.60
N THR A 310 -9.46 27.57 13.48
CA THR A 310 -8.03 27.32 13.73
C THR A 310 -7.73 25.83 13.57
N GLY A 311 -6.88 25.48 12.62
CA GLY A 311 -6.40 24.11 12.45
C GLY A 311 -5.17 23.83 13.30
N HIS A 312 -5.11 22.65 13.91
CA HIS A 312 -3.98 22.14 14.68
C HIS A 312 -3.49 20.81 14.08
N THR A 313 -2.21 20.50 14.29
CA THR A 313 -1.61 19.19 14.02
C THR A 313 -0.88 18.68 15.25
N ARG A 314 -0.73 17.36 15.38
CA ARG A 314 0.22 16.78 16.36
C ARG A 314 1.64 17.27 16.10
N ARG A 315 2.50 17.23 17.12
CA ARG A 315 3.92 17.59 17.02
C ARG A 315 4.75 16.50 16.32
N VAL A 316 4.63 16.44 15.00
CA VAL A 316 5.37 15.52 14.11
C VAL A 316 5.86 16.29 12.88
N GLY A 317 7.07 15.99 12.41
CA GLY A 317 7.64 16.59 11.20
C GLY A 317 8.02 18.08 11.31
N PRO A 318 8.43 18.70 10.19
CA PRO A 318 8.82 20.12 10.14
C PRO A 318 7.66 21.06 10.47
N ALA A 319 7.95 22.15 11.19
CA ALA A 319 6.93 23.11 11.64
C ALA A 319 6.20 23.81 10.49
N GLU A 320 6.90 24.08 9.38
CA GLU A 320 6.32 24.71 8.20
C GLU A 320 5.24 23.83 7.56
N GLY A 321 5.55 22.56 7.28
CA GLY A 321 4.56 21.61 6.73
C GLY A 321 3.36 21.39 7.67
N ALA A 322 3.58 21.42 8.99
CA ALA A 322 2.49 21.35 9.97
C ALA A 322 1.54 22.57 9.90
N ARG A 323 2.08 23.78 9.73
CA ARG A 323 1.27 25.01 9.53
C ARG A 323 0.50 24.98 8.22
N GLU A 324 1.14 24.53 7.14
CA GLU A 324 0.48 24.39 5.84
C GLU A 324 -0.69 23.41 5.92
N LEU A 325 -0.44 22.19 6.42
CA LEU A 325 -1.47 21.15 6.55
C LEU A 325 -2.63 21.60 7.42
N SER A 326 -2.35 22.19 8.60
CA SER A 326 -3.40 22.72 9.47
C SER A 326 -4.19 23.86 8.82
N THR A 327 -3.54 24.73 8.05
CA THR A 327 -4.20 25.83 7.33
C THR A 327 -5.12 25.26 6.26
N SER A 328 -4.65 24.31 5.47
CA SER A 328 -5.45 23.63 4.46
C SER A 328 -6.66 22.90 5.07
N ARG A 329 -6.50 22.24 6.23
CA ARG A 329 -7.59 21.58 6.95
C ARG A 329 -8.63 22.58 7.46
N ALA A 330 -8.20 23.68 8.07
CA ALA A 330 -9.11 24.74 8.51
C ALA A 330 -9.89 25.35 7.33
N GLN A 331 -9.20 25.55 6.20
CA GLN A 331 -9.82 26.05 4.97
C GLN A 331 -10.83 25.06 4.38
N ALA A 332 -10.52 23.76 4.35
CA ALA A 332 -11.45 22.73 3.87
C ALA A 332 -12.75 22.69 4.71
N VAL A 333 -12.65 22.84 6.03
CA VAL A 333 -13.84 22.95 6.90
C VAL A 333 -14.61 24.25 6.61
N ALA A 334 -13.91 25.38 6.47
CA ALA A 334 -14.55 26.66 6.14
C ALA A 334 -15.33 26.58 4.82
N ASP A 335 -14.74 25.98 3.79
CA ASP A 335 -15.38 25.81 2.47
C ASP A 335 -16.58 24.87 2.57
N ALA A 336 -16.46 23.76 3.28
CA ALA A 336 -17.60 22.85 3.53
C ALA A 336 -18.74 23.54 4.29
N LEU A 337 -18.45 24.38 5.28
CA LEU A 337 -19.48 25.15 5.99
C LEU A 337 -20.18 26.15 5.06
N VAL A 338 -19.44 26.81 4.17
CA VAL A 338 -20.02 27.72 3.18
C VAL A 338 -20.92 26.97 2.21
N SER A 339 -20.45 25.85 1.66
CA SER A 339 -21.26 24.96 0.81
C SER A 339 -22.49 24.43 1.54
N GLY A 340 -22.41 24.21 2.85
CA GLY A 340 -23.52 23.82 3.73
C GLY A 340 -24.52 24.94 4.06
N GLY A 341 -24.27 26.17 3.60
CA GLY A 341 -25.19 27.31 3.74
C GLY A 341 -24.81 28.33 4.81
N LEU A 342 -23.62 28.25 5.42
CA LEU A 342 -23.09 29.34 6.24
C LEU A 342 -22.62 30.48 5.33
N HIS A 343 -23.15 31.68 5.50
CA HIS A 343 -22.74 32.81 4.66
C HIS A 343 -21.24 33.12 4.86
N ARG A 344 -20.47 33.34 3.78
CA ARG A 344 -19.00 33.55 3.86
C ARG A 344 -18.60 34.68 4.82
N SER A 345 -19.40 35.74 4.92
CA SER A 345 -19.16 36.86 5.85
C SER A 345 -19.28 36.50 7.33
N LYS A 346 -19.84 35.32 7.67
CA LYS A 346 -19.87 34.78 9.02
C LYS A 346 -18.57 34.06 9.40
N ILE A 347 -17.70 33.76 8.44
CA ILE A 347 -16.37 33.21 8.71
C ILE A 347 -15.39 34.38 8.78
N ARG A 348 -14.98 34.75 10.00
CA ARG A 348 -14.13 35.92 10.28
C ARG A 348 -12.67 35.62 9.98
N THR A 349 -12.13 34.53 10.54
CA THR A 349 -10.74 34.10 10.31
C THR A 349 -10.66 32.61 10.01
N VAL A 350 -9.64 32.24 9.25
CA VAL A 350 -9.23 30.85 8.97
C VAL A 350 -7.71 30.84 9.05
N ARG A 351 -7.13 30.05 9.95
CA ARG A 351 -5.67 29.90 10.07
C ARG A 351 -5.28 28.49 10.48
N GLY A 352 -4.05 28.11 10.17
CA GLY A 352 -3.40 26.92 10.74
C GLY A 352 -2.21 27.32 11.59
N VAL A 353 -2.09 26.68 12.74
CA VAL A 353 -1.02 26.95 13.72
C VAL A 353 -0.07 25.76 13.86
N GLY A 354 -0.28 24.70 13.08
CA GLY A 354 0.47 23.46 13.21
C GLY A 354 0.45 22.96 14.65
N TYR A 355 1.63 22.85 15.24
CA TYR A 355 1.85 22.53 16.66
C TYR A 355 2.48 23.69 17.44
N ASP A 356 2.42 24.93 16.94
CA ASP A 356 2.96 26.12 17.63
C ASP A 356 2.09 26.55 18.82
N GLU A 357 0.76 26.40 18.68
CA GLU A 357 -0.22 26.65 19.74
C GLU A 357 -0.77 25.32 20.25
N ILE A 358 -0.10 24.74 21.26
CA ILE A 358 -0.42 23.41 21.80
C ILE A 358 -1.66 23.48 22.70
N ILE A 359 -2.68 22.70 22.36
CA ILE A 359 -3.84 22.44 23.22
C ILE A 359 -3.45 21.38 24.26
N THR A 360 -3.54 21.73 25.55
CA THR A 360 -3.22 20.81 26.64
C THR A 360 -4.45 20.63 27.53
N PRO A 361 -5.23 19.55 27.35
CA PRO A 361 -6.36 19.26 28.23
C PRO A 361 -5.90 19.03 29.68
N PRO A 362 -6.76 19.29 30.68
CA PRO A 362 -6.43 19.03 32.09
C PRO A 362 -6.09 17.55 32.33
N ASN A 363 -4.99 17.27 33.03
CA ASN A 363 -4.49 15.92 33.31
C ASN A 363 -4.17 15.07 32.08
N ALA A 364 -3.92 15.70 30.92
CA ALA A 364 -3.70 14.98 29.68
C ALA A 364 -2.39 14.17 29.68
N GLY A 365 -2.51 12.87 29.41
CA GLY A 365 -1.38 12.05 29.01
C GLY A 365 -0.91 12.35 27.57
N PRO A 366 0.21 11.75 27.13
CA PRO A 366 0.73 11.97 25.77
C PRO A 366 -0.30 11.73 24.66
N ASP A 367 -1.13 10.70 24.79
CA ASP A 367 -2.15 10.35 23.80
C ASP A 367 -3.31 11.35 23.75
N GLU A 368 -3.78 11.81 24.91
CA GLU A 368 -4.83 12.83 25.02
C GLU A 368 -4.35 14.18 24.48
N MET A 369 -3.10 14.55 24.76
CA MET A 369 -2.47 15.73 24.15
C MET A 369 -2.38 15.58 22.63
N ALA A 370 -1.93 14.43 22.14
CA ALA A 370 -1.81 14.19 20.71
C ALA A 370 -3.17 14.26 20.01
N GLN A 371 -4.24 13.73 20.62
CA GLN A 371 -5.60 13.81 20.08
C GLN A 371 -6.14 15.25 20.09
N ALA A 372 -5.96 15.99 21.19
CA ALA A 372 -6.41 17.38 21.29
C ALA A 372 -5.75 18.29 20.25
N ASN A 373 -4.51 18.01 19.86
CA ASN A 373 -3.79 18.75 18.83
C ASN A 373 -4.04 18.24 17.40
N ARG A 374 -4.87 17.21 17.20
CA ARG A 374 -5.36 16.80 15.88
C ARG A 374 -6.78 17.29 15.70
N ALA A 375 -6.96 18.62 15.68
CA ALA A 375 -8.28 19.22 15.67
C ALA A 375 -8.39 20.42 14.74
N VAL A 376 -9.60 20.65 14.22
CA VAL A 376 -10.03 21.97 13.76
C VAL A 376 -10.91 22.56 14.84
N ILE A 377 -10.46 23.66 15.42
CA ILE A 377 -11.18 24.39 16.44
C ILE A 377 -12.03 25.47 15.77
N ILE A 378 -13.32 25.49 16.09
CA ILE A 378 -14.26 26.53 15.67
C ILE A 378 -14.63 27.33 16.91
N GLU A 379 -14.19 28.58 16.97
CA GLU A 379 -14.60 29.54 17.99
C GLU A 379 -15.85 30.27 17.51
N ILE A 380 -16.90 30.28 18.34
CA ILE A 380 -18.19 30.89 18.04
C ILE A 380 -18.21 32.30 18.60
N VAL A 381 -18.28 33.28 17.70
CA VAL A 381 -18.29 34.71 17.97
C VAL A 381 -19.73 35.21 17.88
N ARG A 382 -20.19 35.88 18.93
CA ARG A 382 -21.55 36.42 19.03
C ARG A 382 -21.56 37.92 18.85
#